data_AF-A0A7Z9SDD7-F1
#
_entry.id   AF-A0A7Z9SDD7-F1
#
_cell.length_a   1.000
_cell.length_b   1.000
_cell.length_c   1.000
_cell.angle_alpha   90.00
_cell.angle_beta   90.00
_cell.angle_gamma   90.00
#
_symmetry.space_group_name_H-M   'P 1'
#
loop_
_entity.id
_entity.type
_entity.pdbx_description
1 polymer ?
#
loop_
_entity_poly.entity_id
_entity_poly.type
_entity_poly.pdbx_seq_one_letter_code
_entity_poly.pdbx_strand_id
1 'polypeptide(L)'
;MNDHLHTFADEMKSGYKNNQVKEAALLWNCLHYVIHSYKNSHKEWIFKRHEDLSSDPVREFNGLYDSLGLTFSTEIEQKITAFTSSKNTGEVTNQKQIHQLQRDSKANIKNWKKRLSADQIAVIREMTAEIAVNFYSDEDW
;
A
#
# COMPACT_ATOMS: atom_id res chain seq x y z
N MET A 1 -22.71 -0.10 17.63
CA MET A 1 -21.69 -0.08 16.56
C MET A 1 -20.43 0.43 17.21
N ASN A 2 -19.51 -0.46 17.61
CA ASN A 2 -18.22 -0.03 18.13
C ASN A 2 -17.46 0.57 16.95
N ASP A 3 -17.19 1.86 17.00
CA ASP A 3 -16.41 2.54 15.98
C ASP A 3 -14.98 2.00 16.05
N HIS A 4 -14.52 1.38 14.96
CA HIS A 4 -13.17 0.80 14.87
C HIS A 4 -12.07 1.84 15.16
N LEU A 5 -12.38 3.13 15.05
CA LEU A 5 -11.41 4.21 15.19
C LEU A 5 -11.54 4.98 16.50
N HIS A 6 -12.34 4.51 17.47
CA HIS A 6 -12.47 5.18 18.77
C HIS A 6 -11.11 5.41 19.45
N THR A 7 -10.18 4.47 19.30
CA THR A 7 -8.81 4.57 19.84
C THR A 7 -8.05 5.81 19.35
N PHE A 8 -8.36 6.32 18.16
CA PHE A 8 -7.70 7.50 17.56
C PHE A 8 -8.54 8.78 17.68
N ALA A 9 -9.68 8.75 18.39
CA ALA A 9 -10.64 9.85 18.37
C ALA A 9 -10.05 11.16 18.88
N ASP A 10 -9.18 11.09 19.89
CA ASP A 10 -8.55 12.28 20.48
C ASP A 10 -7.42 12.81 19.59
N GLU A 11 -6.59 11.95 18.98
CA GLU A 11 -5.61 12.40 17.97
C GLU A 11 -6.29 12.99 16.73
N MET A 12 -7.40 12.41 16.26
CA MET A 12 -8.16 12.95 15.13
C MET A 12 -8.77 14.32 15.44
N LYS A 13 -9.28 14.53 16.67
CA LYS A 13 -9.86 15.82 17.09
C LYS A 13 -8.80 16.89 17.31
N SER A 14 -7.71 16.54 17.96
CA SER A 14 -6.58 17.46 18.20
C SER A 14 -5.90 17.82 16.88
N GLY A 15 -5.73 16.83 16.01
CA GLY A 15 -5.09 16.93 14.72
C GLY A 15 -3.61 17.32 14.81
N TYR A 16 -2.93 17.36 13.67
CA TYR A 16 -1.61 17.96 13.55
C TYR A 16 -1.69 19.19 12.66
N LYS A 17 -2.38 20.22 13.16
CA LYS A 17 -2.62 21.47 12.42
C LYS A 17 -1.32 21.98 11.80
N ASN A 18 -1.36 22.22 10.49
CA ASN A 18 -0.23 22.68 9.67
C ASN A 18 0.94 21.69 9.52
N ASN A 19 0.76 20.40 9.85
CA ASN A 19 1.75 19.35 9.60
C ASN A 19 1.12 18.16 8.85
N GLN A 20 1.07 18.30 7.52
CA GLN A 20 0.48 17.32 6.61
C GLN A 20 1.10 15.92 6.71
N VAL A 21 2.39 15.82 7.05
CA VAL A 21 3.07 14.52 7.19
C VAL A 21 2.55 13.76 8.40
N LYS A 22 2.40 14.45 9.53
CA LYS A 22 1.84 13.84 10.74
C LYS A 22 0.35 13.52 10.59
N GLU A 23 -0.41 14.39 9.93
CA GLU A 23 -1.82 14.11 9.58
C GLU A 23 -1.95 12.87 8.69
N ALA A 24 -1.09 12.74 7.66
CA ALA A 24 -1.08 11.58 6.77
C ALA A 24 -0.64 10.30 7.50
N ALA A 25 0.34 10.37 8.39
CA ALA A 25 0.76 9.23 9.22
C ALA A 25 -0.36 8.79 10.19
N LEU A 26 -1.10 9.73 10.80
CA LEU A 26 -2.26 9.40 11.62
C LEU A 26 -3.36 8.70 10.80
N LEU A 27 -3.69 9.24 9.61
CA LEU A 27 -4.66 8.61 8.72
C LEU A 27 -4.21 7.20 8.32
N TRP A 28 -2.91 7.03 8.03
CA TRP A 28 -2.33 5.73 7.73
C TRP A 28 -2.53 4.75 8.89
N ASN A 29 -2.27 5.17 10.14
CA ASN A 29 -2.52 4.36 11.34
C ASN A 29 -3.98 3.95 11.47
N CYS A 30 -4.93 4.89 11.30
CA CYS A 30 -6.36 4.59 11.36
C CYS A 30 -6.74 3.49 10.34
N LEU A 31 -6.32 3.64 9.08
CA LEU A 31 -6.64 2.67 8.03
C LEU A 31 -5.98 1.31 8.29
N HIS A 32 -4.71 1.29 8.67
CA HIS A 32 -3.97 0.05 8.88
C HIS A 32 -4.37 -0.67 10.16
N TYR A 33 -4.86 0.05 11.18
CA TYR A 33 -5.50 -0.54 12.35
C TYR A 33 -6.73 -1.36 11.95
N VAL A 34 -7.61 -0.79 11.12
CA VAL A 34 -8.81 -1.49 10.63
C VAL A 34 -8.42 -2.69 9.76
N ILE A 35 -7.46 -2.51 8.84
CA ILE A 35 -6.94 -3.61 8.01
C ILE A 35 -6.37 -4.74 8.88
N HIS A 36 -5.60 -4.40 9.91
CA HIS A 36 -5.03 -5.38 10.84
C HIS A 36 -6.14 -6.13 11.61
N SER A 37 -7.15 -5.40 12.08
CA SER A 37 -8.33 -5.98 12.72
C SER A 37 -9.02 -6.98 11.79
N TYR A 38 -9.29 -6.62 10.54
CA TYR A 38 -9.93 -7.51 9.57
C TYR A 38 -9.06 -8.70 9.20
N LYS A 39 -7.75 -8.52 9.00
CA LYS A 39 -6.79 -9.63 8.81
C LYS A 39 -6.82 -10.61 9.99
N ASN A 40 -7.17 -10.15 11.19
CA ASN A 40 -7.25 -10.98 12.38
C ASN A 40 -8.62 -11.62 12.63
N SER A 41 -9.72 -10.93 12.35
CA SER A 41 -11.07 -11.45 12.55
C SER A 41 -11.59 -12.26 11.36
N HIS A 42 -11.08 -12.03 10.15
CA HIS A 42 -11.50 -12.68 8.90
C HIS A 42 -10.37 -13.52 8.32
N LYS A 43 -10.08 -14.65 8.94
CA LYS A 43 -9.03 -15.58 8.48
C LYS A 43 -9.36 -16.26 7.15
N GLU A 44 -10.63 -16.22 6.74
CA GLU A 44 -11.12 -16.67 5.45
C GLU A 44 -10.82 -15.69 4.31
N TRP A 45 -10.45 -14.44 4.60
CA TRP A 45 -10.08 -13.48 3.57
C TRP A 45 -8.64 -13.69 3.10
N ILE A 46 -8.44 -13.57 1.79
CA ILE A 46 -7.10 -13.58 1.19
C ILE A 46 -6.50 -12.17 1.36
N PHE A 47 -5.65 -12.01 2.36
CA PHE A 47 -4.89 -10.78 2.56
C PHE A 47 -3.68 -10.72 1.61
N LYS A 48 -3.51 -9.60 0.89
CA LYS A 48 -2.35 -9.32 0.04
C LYS A 48 -1.86 -7.89 0.28
N ARG A 49 -0.54 -7.70 0.39
CA ARG A 49 0.07 -6.36 0.37
C ARG A 49 0.22 -5.87 -1.06
N HIS A 50 0.10 -4.56 -1.25
CA HIS A 50 0.27 -3.95 -2.57
C HIS A 50 1.71 -4.08 -3.09
N GLU A 51 2.67 -4.06 -2.18
CA GLU A 51 4.11 -4.13 -2.44
C GLU A 51 4.53 -5.52 -2.93
N ASP A 52 3.92 -6.59 -2.41
CA ASP A 52 4.14 -7.96 -2.87
C ASP A 52 3.62 -8.11 -4.31
N LEU A 53 2.37 -7.71 -4.55
CA LEU A 53 1.73 -7.70 -5.87
C LEU A 53 2.50 -6.85 -6.88
N SER A 54 3.12 -5.76 -6.45
CA SER A 54 3.88 -4.87 -7.34
C SER A 54 5.29 -5.37 -7.63
N SER A 55 5.89 -6.13 -6.70
CA SER A 55 7.26 -6.62 -6.82
C SER A 55 7.38 -7.88 -7.67
N ASP A 56 6.39 -8.77 -7.60
CA ASP A 56 6.29 -10.00 -8.40
C ASP A 56 4.84 -10.25 -8.89
N PRO A 57 4.32 -9.41 -9.80
CA PRO A 57 2.91 -9.39 -10.15
C PRO A 57 2.42 -10.70 -10.76
N VAL A 58 3.16 -11.29 -11.71
CA VAL A 58 2.72 -12.52 -12.37
C VAL A 58 2.58 -13.66 -11.35
N ARG A 59 3.58 -13.85 -10.48
CA ARG A 59 3.54 -14.89 -9.46
C ARG A 59 2.41 -14.65 -8.46
N GLU A 60 2.30 -13.44 -7.93
CA GLU A 60 1.31 -13.12 -6.89
C GLU A 60 -0.13 -13.20 -7.39
N PHE A 61 -0.40 -12.75 -8.62
CA PHE A 61 -1.72 -12.89 -9.24
C PHE A 61 -2.02 -14.34 -9.61
N ASN A 62 -1.06 -15.12 -10.13
CA ASN A 62 -1.28 -16.55 -10.36
C ASN A 62 -1.70 -17.26 -9.07
N GLY A 63 -0.97 -17.05 -7.97
CA GLY A 63 -1.32 -17.64 -6.68
C GLY A 63 -2.68 -17.16 -6.13
N LEU A 64 -3.09 -15.93 -6.45
CA LEU A 64 -4.43 -15.43 -6.11
C LEU A 64 -5.52 -16.12 -6.93
N TYR A 65 -5.30 -16.33 -8.23
CA TYR A 65 -6.20 -17.09 -9.09
C TYR A 65 -6.38 -18.52 -8.59
N ASP A 66 -5.27 -19.20 -8.27
CA ASP A 66 -5.29 -20.55 -7.72
C ASP A 66 -6.09 -20.62 -6.41
N SER A 67 -5.87 -19.66 -5.51
CA SER A 67 -6.59 -19.59 -4.22
C SER A 67 -8.10 -19.35 -4.38
N LEU A 68 -8.51 -18.72 -5.49
CA LEU A 68 -9.91 -18.46 -5.83
C LEU A 68 -10.53 -19.55 -6.71
N GLY A 69 -9.76 -20.57 -7.12
CA GLY A 69 -10.21 -21.60 -8.06
C GLY A 69 -10.47 -21.08 -9.47
N LEU A 70 -9.74 -20.04 -9.89
CA LEU A 70 -9.86 -19.40 -11.19
C LEU A 70 -8.71 -19.83 -12.12
N THR A 71 -8.99 -19.96 -13.41
CA THR A 71 -7.96 -20.29 -14.42
C THR A 71 -7.07 -19.09 -14.70
N PHE A 72 -5.76 -19.24 -14.44
CA PHE A 72 -4.75 -18.27 -14.86
C PHE A 72 -4.27 -18.57 -16.29
N SER A 73 -4.80 -17.82 -17.27
CA SER A 73 -4.48 -18.03 -18.69
C SER A 73 -3.28 -17.20 -19.15
N THR A 74 -2.69 -17.59 -20.27
CA THR A 74 -1.62 -16.80 -20.92
C THR A 74 -2.08 -15.38 -21.28
N GLU A 75 -3.36 -15.17 -21.61
CA GLU A 75 -3.89 -13.83 -21.86
C GLU A 75 -3.88 -12.95 -20.60
N ILE A 76 -4.22 -13.53 -19.44
CA ILE A 76 -4.20 -12.85 -18.15
C ILE A 76 -2.75 -12.50 -17.78
N GLU A 77 -1.82 -13.44 -17.92
CA GLU A 77 -0.40 -13.21 -17.67
C GLU A 77 0.16 -12.06 -18.54
N GLN A 78 -0.17 -12.06 -19.83
CA GLN A 78 0.24 -11.00 -20.75
C GLN A 78 -0.33 -9.65 -20.36
N LYS A 79 -1.62 -9.59 -19.96
CA LYS A 79 -2.25 -8.36 -19.47
C LYS A 79 -1.58 -7.84 -18.20
N ILE A 80 -1.36 -8.69 -17.21
CA ILE A 80 -0.67 -8.31 -15.97
C ILE A 80 0.71 -7.76 -16.30
N THR A 81 1.50 -8.51 -17.08
CA THR A 81 2.84 -8.10 -17.51
C THR A 81 2.82 -6.74 -18.21
N ALA A 82 1.88 -6.51 -19.13
CA ALA A 82 1.76 -5.25 -19.85
C ALA A 82 1.44 -4.06 -18.91
N PHE A 83 0.65 -4.27 -17.87
CA PHE A 83 0.25 -3.20 -16.96
C PHE A 83 1.25 -2.93 -15.84
N THR A 84 2.12 -3.89 -15.51
CA THR A 84 3.09 -3.78 -14.41
C THR A 84 4.55 -3.72 -14.86
N SER A 85 4.80 -3.80 -16.17
CA SER A 85 6.15 -3.89 -16.75
C SER A 85 7.06 -2.75 -16.33
N SER A 86 8.35 -3.04 -16.12
CA SER A 86 9.40 -2.03 -15.96
C SER A 86 9.64 -1.15 -17.19
N LYS A 87 9.04 -1.51 -18.34
CA LYS A 87 9.04 -0.66 -19.55
C LYS A 87 8.05 0.50 -19.45
N ASN A 88 7.10 0.44 -18.53
CA ASN A 88 6.13 1.49 -18.30
C ASN A 88 6.75 2.63 -17.48
N THR A 89 6.06 3.76 -17.40
CA THR A 89 6.49 4.87 -16.55
C THR A 89 6.28 4.50 -15.08
N GLY A 90 7.33 4.65 -14.26
CA GLY A 90 7.20 4.48 -12.81
C GLY A 90 6.41 5.60 -12.14
N GLU A 91 6.27 6.76 -12.81
CA GLU A 91 5.60 7.95 -12.30
C GLU A 91 4.92 8.72 -13.44
N VAL A 92 3.81 9.40 -13.16
CA VAL A 92 3.15 10.29 -14.13
C VAL A 92 4.01 11.53 -14.34
N THR A 93 4.71 11.59 -15.47
CA THR A 93 5.52 12.75 -15.85
C THR A 93 4.72 13.85 -16.53
N ASN A 94 3.50 13.55 -17.00
CA ASN A 94 2.63 14.49 -17.69
C ASN A 94 1.24 14.56 -17.03
N GLN A 95 0.88 15.72 -16.49
CA GLN A 95 -0.40 15.96 -15.83
C GLN A 95 -1.62 15.74 -16.75
N LYS A 96 -1.44 15.72 -18.07
CA LYS A 96 -2.49 15.38 -19.05
C LYS A 96 -2.72 13.88 -19.22
N GLN A 97 -1.88 13.02 -18.63
CA GLN A 97 -1.95 11.55 -18.71
C GLN A 97 -2.19 10.89 -17.35
N ILE A 98 -2.93 11.57 -16.47
CA ILE A 98 -3.33 11.06 -15.15
C ILE A 98 -4.05 9.69 -15.19
N HIS A 99 -4.68 9.34 -16.32
CA HIS A 99 -5.38 8.06 -16.49
C HIS A 99 -4.52 6.92 -17.05
N GLN A 100 -3.21 7.09 -17.16
CA GLN A 100 -2.35 6.00 -17.63
C GLN A 100 -2.32 4.89 -16.55
N LEU A 101 -2.95 3.76 -16.82
CA LEU A 101 -3.05 2.65 -15.85
C LEU A 101 -1.81 1.73 -15.88
N GLN A 102 -1.00 1.81 -16.93
CA GLN A 102 0.22 1.02 -17.08
C GLN A 102 1.37 1.72 -16.34
N ARG A 103 1.97 1.02 -15.39
CA ARG A 103 3.04 1.52 -14.52
C ARG A 103 4.18 0.52 -14.40
N ASP A 104 5.38 1.02 -14.17
CA ASP A 104 6.41 0.20 -13.54
C ASP A 104 6.02 0.05 -12.07
N SER A 105 5.25 -0.99 -11.77
CA SER A 105 4.70 -1.21 -10.43
C SER A 105 5.81 -1.35 -9.39
N LYS A 106 6.91 -2.02 -9.75
CA LYS A 106 8.04 -2.27 -8.85
C LYS A 106 8.82 -0.99 -8.54
N ALA A 107 9.01 -0.10 -9.53
CA ALA A 107 9.59 1.21 -9.27
C ALA A 107 8.63 2.12 -8.50
N ASN A 108 7.33 2.06 -8.81
CA ASN A 108 6.33 2.95 -8.24
C ASN A 108 6.21 2.84 -6.72
N ILE A 109 6.25 1.62 -6.16
CA ILE A 109 6.18 1.40 -4.71
C ILE A 109 7.35 2.04 -3.93
N LYS A 110 8.45 2.44 -4.61
CA LYS A 110 9.60 3.13 -3.99
C LYS A 110 9.62 4.64 -4.22
N ASN A 111 8.67 5.20 -4.99
CA ASN A 111 8.70 6.63 -5.35
C ASN A 111 8.58 7.57 -4.15
N TRP A 112 7.91 7.16 -3.08
CA TRP A 112 7.78 7.97 -1.87
C TRP A 112 9.14 8.33 -1.26
N LYS A 113 10.15 7.45 -1.36
CA LYS A 113 11.53 7.71 -0.89
C LYS A 113 12.21 8.86 -1.63
N LYS A 114 11.74 9.20 -2.84
CA LYS A 114 12.24 10.35 -3.62
C LYS A 114 11.46 11.63 -3.35
N ARG A 115 10.22 11.51 -2.88
CA ARG A 115 9.29 12.64 -2.68
C ARG A 115 9.34 13.20 -1.27
N LEU A 116 9.73 12.39 -0.29
CA LEU A 116 9.80 12.75 1.11
C LEU A 116 11.26 12.96 1.54
N SER A 117 11.49 13.93 2.42
CA SER A 117 12.81 14.13 3.02
C SER A 117 13.11 13.04 4.06
N ALA A 118 14.38 12.84 4.39
CA ALA A 118 14.79 11.88 5.43
C ALA A 118 14.09 12.14 6.77
N ASP A 119 13.94 13.41 7.17
CA ASP A 119 13.23 13.80 8.39
C ASP A 119 11.74 13.43 8.34
N GLN A 120 11.09 13.64 7.19
CA GLN A 120 9.69 13.26 7.01
C GLN A 120 9.52 11.73 7.09
N ILE A 121 10.44 10.98 6.47
CA ILE A 121 10.45 9.51 6.52
C ILE A 121 10.65 9.04 7.96
N ALA A 122 11.57 9.64 8.70
CA ALA A 122 11.81 9.31 10.11
C ALA A 122 10.58 9.57 10.97
N VAL A 123 9.90 10.72 10.80
CA VAL A 123 8.65 11.04 11.50
C VAL A 123 7.55 10.04 11.18
N ILE A 124 7.39 9.66 9.90
CA ILE A 124 6.39 8.65 9.51
C ILE A 124 6.72 7.31 10.17
N ARG A 125 7.97 6.85 10.08
CA ARG A 125 8.40 5.57 10.67
C ARG A 125 8.18 5.53 12.17
N GLU A 126 8.50 6.61 12.88
CA GLU A 126 8.26 6.74 14.31
C GLU A 126 6.76 6.67 14.62
N MET A 127 5.95 7.48 13.96
CA MET A 127 4.51 7.56 14.24
C MET A 127 3.74 6.30 13.88
N THR A 128 4.17 5.56 12.85
CA THR A 128 3.45 4.36 12.39
C THR A 128 4.03 3.06 12.95
N ALA A 129 5.12 3.11 13.72
CA ALA A 129 5.88 1.93 14.17
C ALA A 129 5.00 0.82 14.78
N GLU A 130 4.09 1.19 15.69
CA GLU A 130 3.25 0.24 16.43
C GLU A 130 2.34 -0.60 15.51
N ILE A 131 1.86 -0.01 14.42
CA ILE A 131 0.96 -0.68 13.49
C ILE A 131 1.74 -1.28 12.32
N ALA A 132 2.75 -0.58 11.82
CA ALA A 132 3.57 -0.97 10.68
C ALA A 132 4.31 -2.29 10.90
N VAL A 133 4.75 -2.60 12.12
CA VAL A 133 5.40 -3.88 12.45
C VAL A 133 4.55 -5.12 12.12
N ASN A 134 3.22 -4.97 12.02
CA ASN A 134 2.31 -6.08 11.67
C ASN A 134 2.28 -6.39 10.16
N PHE A 135 2.91 -5.53 9.34
CA PHE A 135 2.87 -5.58 7.88
C PHE A 135 4.23 -5.44 7.23
N TYR A 136 5.19 -4.76 7.85
CA TYR A 136 6.47 -4.36 7.26
C TYR A 136 7.64 -4.66 8.18
N SER A 137 8.78 -4.89 7.57
CA SER A 137 10.08 -5.07 8.21
C SER A 137 10.94 -3.82 8.06
N ASP A 138 12.09 -3.79 8.72
CA ASP A 138 13.07 -2.70 8.55
C ASP A 138 13.62 -2.59 7.13
N GLU A 139 13.61 -3.69 6.35
CA GLU A 139 14.06 -3.72 4.96
C GLU A 139 13.10 -2.98 4.01
N ASP A 140 11.85 -2.76 4.42
CA ASP A 140 10.84 -2.06 3.62
C ASP A 140 11.03 -0.52 3.65
N TRP A 141 11.69 0.02 4.68
CA TRP A 141 11.90 1.46 4.92
C TRP A 141 12.99 2.10 4.06
#